data_AF-A0A420T960-F1
#
_entry.id   AF-A0A420T960-F1
#
_cell.length_a   1.000
_cell.length_b   1.000
_cell.length_c   1.000
_cell.angle_alpha   90.00
_cell.angle_beta   90.00
_cell.angle_gamma   90.00
#
_symmetry.space_group_name_H-M   'P 1'
#
loop_
_entity.id
_entity.type
_entity.pdbx_description
1 polymer ?
#
loop_
_entity_poly.entity_id
_entity_poly.type
_entity_poly.pdbx_seq_one_letter_code
_entity_poly.pdbx_strand_id
1 'polypeptide(L)'
;MLNGKVYAAFDPALLQTLLRNKTASFEPFVFDYAKKTFALKQETFAKVKVPGVYDEFTEAIHASFQVRHLHHMNVHFLGSIAAKLNRATIRADSINAGKETVANGKLHVENLYLWCRDVMSLATTRSLYGDTDPFNRDPSLIDDMWLFEESVPYFLLSLFPSITMPKAYKARSTLQNIACKWYAEDHDIHDPSVSALVRNRAGALRKNGLTGYEIGKFEVILPNVATLNAVPTFYWLLLYILNRPDLLARIRAEAGDAAVVEDNNGKRSATFNIADFEERLPLLVSCYRETLRLANQTLSMRRILQDTSVTTAEGTTYILKKDTDLQLPAGVAHYEDSVWGADVNVFNPERFLPASKGSAEDERKRKAAYIPFGGGRHLCPGRNLAFAEIIGFSSALLLGFEIEAVGMGFGDVKMLGPQLAGGTVRPERYGAGLGAEMAMRQGWEDVEWRFEC
;
A
#
# COMPACT_ATOMS: atom_id res chain seq x y z
N MET A 1 -7.26 18.23 18.95
CA MET A 1 -8.27 17.43 18.22
C MET A 1 -9.60 17.29 18.95
N LEU A 2 -9.67 17.24 20.30
CA LEU A 2 -10.97 17.11 21.01
C LEU A 2 -11.71 18.44 21.32
N ASN A 3 -11.04 19.59 21.15
CA ASN A 3 -11.60 20.90 21.52
C ASN A 3 -11.76 21.86 20.32
N GLY A 4 -11.77 21.33 19.09
CA GLY A 4 -11.80 22.12 17.85
C GLY A 4 -13.01 21.81 16.96
N LYS A 5 -13.42 22.76 16.13
CA LYS A 5 -14.45 22.56 15.11
C LYS A 5 -13.84 21.81 13.92
N VAL A 6 -14.43 20.68 13.56
CA VAL A 6 -14.07 19.88 12.38
C VAL A 6 -15.24 19.90 11.40
N TYR A 7 -14.98 20.09 10.12
CA TYR A 7 -15.98 19.92 9.07
C TYR A 7 -15.68 18.67 8.25
N ALA A 8 -16.73 18.05 7.70
CA ALA A 8 -16.59 16.95 6.76
C ALA A 8 -17.27 17.32 5.43
N ALA A 9 -16.68 16.88 4.32
CA ALA A 9 -17.26 17.01 2.99
C ALA A 9 -17.63 15.63 2.45
N PHE A 10 -18.88 15.47 2.01
CA PHE A 10 -19.39 14.19 1.50
C PHE A 10 -19.70 14.22 0.01
N ASP A 11 -19.92 15.41 -0.57
CA ASP A 11 -20.11 15.57 -2.00
C ASP A 11 -18.81 15.29 -2.79
N PRO A 12 -18.80 14.39 -3.80
CA PRO A 12 -17.62 14.07 -4.59
C PRO A 12 -16.96 15.25 -5.30
N ALA A 13 -17.73 16.22 -5.80
CA ALA A 13 -17.18 17.38 -6.49
C ALA A 13 -16.50 18.35 -5.51
N LEU A 14 -17.10 18.55 -4.33
CA LEU A 14 -16.53 19.32 -3.23
C LEU A 14 -15.27 18.67 -2.69
N LEU A 15 -15.28 17.34 -2.52
CA LEU A 15 -14.10 16.55 -2.13
C LEU A 15 -12.91 16.82 -3.08
N GLN A 16 -13.12 16.72 -4.39
CA GLN A 16 -12.08 17.02 -5.39
C GLN A 16 -11.56 18.45 -5.28
N THR A 17 -12.47 19.41 -5.09
CA THR A 17 -12.11 20.82 -5.00
C THR A 17 -11.27 21.09 -3.76
N LEU A 18 -11.64 20.50 -2.61
CA LEU A 18 -10.90 20.61 -1.35
C LEU A 18 -9.55 19.91 -1.41
N LEU A 19 -9.45 18.75 -2.04
CA LEU A 19 -8.19 18.04 -2.25
C LEU A 19 -7.18 18.87 -3.06
N ARG A 20 -7.66 19.68 -4.01
CA ARG A 20 -6.84 20.54 -4.87
C ARG A 20 -6.65 21.95 -4.31
N ASN A 21 -7.31 22.30 -3.20
CA ASN A 21 -7.24 23.64 -2.63
C ASN A 21 -5.85 23.90 -2.04
N LYS A 22 -5.16 24.94 -2.53
CA LYS A 22 -3.79 25.29 -2.13
C LYS A 22 -3.65 25.70 -0.65
N THR A 23 -4.74 26.14 -0.02
CA THR A 23 -4.78 26.54 1.39
C THR A 23 -5.14 25.38 2.32
N ALA A 24 -5.64 24.26 1.80
CA ALA A 24 -5.96 23.07 2.57
C ALA A 24 -4.76 22.12 2.58
N SER A 25 -4.04 22.03 3.71
CA SER A 25 -2.79 21.26 3.81
C SER A 25 -2.87 20.15 4.86
N PHE A 26 -2.19 19.03 4.60
CA PHE A 26 -1.97 17.97 5.59
C PHE A 26 -0.73 18.22 6.47
N GLU A 27 0.18 19.10 6.05
CA GLU A 27 1.46 19.36 6.70
C GLU A 27 1.38 19.68 8.21
N PRO A 28 0.43 20.49 8.72
CA PRO A 28 0.33 20.75 10.16
C PRO A 28 0.14 19.46 10.97
N PHE A 29 -0.63 18.51 10.44
CA PHE A 29 -0.82 17.21 11.09
C PHE A 29 0.49 16.44 11.12
N VAL A 30 1.26 16.42 10.03
CA VAL A 30 2.57 15.73 10.00
C VAL A 30 3.44 16.16 11.18
N PHE A 31 3.54 17.47 11.44
CA PHE A 31 4.30 17.98 12.57
C PHE A 31 3.68 17.65 13.93
N ASP A 32 2.35 17.76 14.06
CA ASP A 32 1.62 17.44 15.28
C ASP A 32 1.79 15.96 15.67
N TYR A 33 1.83 15.05 14.68
CA TYR A 33 2.03 13.62 14.88
C TYR A 33 3.50 13.25 15.10
N ALA A 34 4.44 13.82 14.32
CA ALA A 34 5.81 13.33 14.24
C ALA A 34 6.54 13.33 15.59
N LYS A 35 6.45 14.42 16.37
CA LYS A 35 7.21 14.55 17.63
C LYS A 35 6.86 13.45 18.63
N LYS A 36 5.56 13.18 18.85
CA LYS A 36 5.11 12.18 19.82
C LYS A 36 5.23 10.76 19.27
N THR A 37 4.81 10.54 18.03
CA THR A 37 4.81 9.21 17.39
C THR A 37 6.20 8.63 17.34
N PHE A 38 7.22 9.45 17.00
CA PHE A 38 8.61 8.99 16.89
C PHE A 38 9.46 9.30 18.12
N ALA A 39 8.87 9.86 19.18
CA ALA A 39 9.59 10.27 20.39
C ALA A 39 10.82 11.15 20.09
N LEU A 40 10.67 12.12 19.19
CA LEU A 40 11.77 12.99 18.76
C LEU A 40 12.17 13.94 19.90
N LYS A 41 13.50 14.07 20.10
CA LYS A 41 14.06 15.12 20.95
C LYS A 41 13.71 16.50 20.37
N GLN A 42 13.64 17.51 21.24
CA GLN A 42 13.30 18.87 20.82
C GLN A 42 14.29 19.41 19.77
N GLU A 43 15.58 19.12 19.93
CA GLU A 43 16.64 19.52 19.00
C GLU A 43 16.43 18.92 17.60
N THR A 44 16.21 17.60 17.52
CA THR A 44 15.93 16.91 16.25
C THR A 44 14.65 17.43 15.60
N PHE A 45 13.59 17.62 16.40
CA PHE A 45 12.32 18.15 15.89
C PHE A 45 12.45 19.60 15.37
N ALA A 46 13.31 20.42 15.99
CA ALA A 46 13.56 21.78 15.52
C ALA A 46 14.18 21.80 14.11
N LYS A 47 15.07 20.86 13.78
CA LYS A 47 15.65 20.72 12.42
C LYS A 47 14.57 20.42 11.37
N VAL A 48 13.65 19.50 11.68
CA VAL A 48 12.58 19.09 10.76
C VAL A 48 11.54 20.20 10.53
N LYS A 49 11.37 21.12 11.49
CA LYS A 49 10.45 22.26 11.37
C LYS A 49 11.04 23.49 10.67
N VAL A 50 12.31 23.46 10.27
CA VAL A 50 12.89 24.58 9.53
C VAL A 50 12.08 24.78 8.23
N PRO A 51 11.67 26.02 7.90
CA PRO A 51 10.92 26.28 6.67
C PRO A 51 11.63 25.73 5.43
N GLY A 52 10.87 25.05 4.57
CA GLY A 52 11.39 24.41 3.36
C GLY A 52 11.85 22.97 3.52
N VAL A 53 12.19 22.50 4.74
CA VAL A 53 12.65 21.10 4.94
C VAL A 53 11.58 20.08 4.57
N TYR A 54 10.32 20.34 4.94
CA TYR A 54 9.19 19.48 4.57
C TYR A 54 8.97 19.45 3.05
N ASP A 55 9.14 20.59 2.39
CA ASP A 55 8.98 20.72 0.94
C ASP A 55 10.10 19.96 0.22
N GLU A 56 11.36 20.20 0.58
CA GLU A 56 12.53 19.47 0.04
C GLU A 56 12.40 17.96 0.23
N PHE A 57 11.93 17.53 1.41
CA PHE A 57 11.69 16.12 1.69
C PHE A 57 10.57 15.53 0.82
N THR A 58 9.49 16.28 0.61
CA THR A 58 8.38 15.86 -0.25
C THR A 58 8.80 15.81 -1.72
N GLU A 59 9.59 16.78 -2.18
CA GLU A 59 10.18 16.79 -3.51
C GLU A 59 11.13 15.61 -3.73
N ALA A 60 11.96 15.29 -2.72
CA ALA A 60 12.84 14.12 -2.75
C ALA A 60 12.06 12.81 -2.91
N ILE A 61 10.92 12.68 -2.21
CA ILE A 61 10.01 11.54 -2.40
C ILE A 61 9.49 11.47 -3.83
N HIS A 62 9.00 12.59 -4.38
CA HIS A 62 8.48 12.61 -5.75
C HIS A 62 9.56 12.30 -6.80
N ALA A 63 10.78 12.78 -6.60
CA ALA A 63 11.94 12.47 -7.45
C ALA A 63 12.29 10.97 -7.45
N SER A 64 12.03 10.25 -6.35
CA SER A 64 12.27 8.82 -6.26
C SER A 64 11.32 7.95 -7.08
N PHE A 65 10.21 8.50 -7.59
CA PHE A 65 9.23 7.80 -8.42
C PHE A 65 9.31 8.16 -9.91
N GLN A 66 10.40 8.81 -10.33
CA GLN A 66 10.72 8.95 -11.76
C GLN A 66 10.93 7.56 -12.39
N VAL A 67 10.61 7.43 -13.68
CA VAL A 67 10.52 6.16 -14.44
C VAL A 67 11.64 5.18 -14.10
N ARG A 68 12.91 5.59 -14.23
CA ARG A 68 14.08 4.74 -13.96
C ARG A 68 14.09 4.16 -12.54
N HIS A 69 13.80 4.99 -11.54
CA HIS A 69 13.83 4.59 -10.13
C HIS A 69 12.63 3.70 -9.78
N LEU A 70 11.46 4.03 -10.33
CA LEU A 70 10.26 3.22 -10.20
C LEU A 70 10.47 1.82 -10.80
N HIS A 71 11.02 1.73 -12.02
CA HIS A 71 11.29 0.44 -12.68
C HIS A 71 12.22 -0.44 -11.84
N HIS A 72 13.28 0.16 -11.29
CA HIS A 72 14.22 -0.58 -10.44
C HIS A 72 13.54 -1.13 -9.18
N MET A 73 12.69 -0.34 -8.50
CA MET A 73 11.93 -0.82 -7.35
C MET A 73 10.94 -1.93 -7.74
N ASN A 74 10.19 -1.75 -8.84
CA ASN A 74 9.24 -2.76 -9.31
C ASN A 74 9.92 -4.11 -9.60
N VAL A 75 11.05 -4.09 -10.31
CA VAL A 75 11.81 -5.30 -10.66
C VAL A 75 12.37 -5.99 -9.40
N HIS A 76 12.89 -5.24 -8.43
CA HIS A 76 13.38 -5.82 -7.18
C HIS A 76 12.26 -6.45 -6.32
N PHE A 77 11.12 -5.77 -6.20
CA PHE A 77 9.95 -6.31 -5.52
C PHE A 77 9.48 -7.59 -6.22
N LEU A 78 9.18 -7.50 -7.52
CA LEU A 78 8.59 -8.61 -8.27
C LEU A 78 9.59 -9.76 -8.48
N GLY A 79 10.89 -9.48 -8.50
CA GLY A 79 11.93 -10.51 -8.44
C GLY A 79 11.92 -11.29 -7.13
N SER A 80 11.65 -10.61 -6.00
CA SER A 80 11.47 -11.28 -4.70
C SER A 80 10.20 -12.14 -4.68
N ILE A 81 9.10 -11.65 -5.27
CA ILE A 81 7.86 -12.42 -5.45
C ILE A 81 8.09 -13.64 -6.34
N ALA A 82 8.75 -13.48 -7.49
CA ALA A 82 9.11 -14.59 -8.37
C ALA A 82 9.95 -15.63 -7.64
N ALA A 83 10.97 -15.21 -6.89
CA ALA A 83 11.81 -16.11 -6.11
C ALA A 83 11.04 -16.90 -5.04
N LYS A 84 9.99 -16.31 -4.45
CA LYS A 84 9.05 -16.99 -3.55
C LYS A 84 8.20 -18.00 -4.32
N LEU A 85 7.53 -17.58 -5.39
CA LEU A 85 6.63 -18.42 -6.18
C LEU A 85 7.34 -19.61 -6.83
N ASN A 86 8.54 -19.40 -7.39
CA ASN A 86 9.37 -20.45 -8.00
C ASN A 86 9.76 -21.58 -7.04
N ARG A 87 9.59 -21.40 -5.72
CA ARG A 87 9.92 -22.38 -4.69
C ARG A 87 8.72 -22.81 -3.84
N ALA A 88 7.56 -22.20 -4.05
CA ALA A 88 6.42 -22.26 -3.14
C ALA A 88 5.93 -23.70 -2.87
N THR A 89 5.92 -24.57 -3.88
CA THR A 89 5.47 -25.97 -3.75
C THR A 89 6.61 -26.96 -3.51
N ILE A 90 7.85 -26.49 -3.50
CA ILE A 90 9.05 -27.32 -3.34
C ILE A 90 9.48 -27.33 -1.87
N ARG A 91 9.47 -26.17 -1.21
CA ARG A 91 9.84 -26.04 0.19
C ARG A 91 9.19 -24.81 0.82
N ALA A 92 8.84 -24.93 2.10
CA ALA A 92 8.45 -23.77 2.88
C ALA A 92 9.64 -22.78 2.93
N ASP A 93 9.34 -21.50 2.78
CA ASP A 93 10.32 -20.45 2.93
C ASP A 93 10.67 -20.29 4.41
N SER A 94 11.96 -20.29 4.73
CA SER A 94 12.45 -20.01 6.08
C SER A 94 11.94 -18.69 6.63
N ILE A 95 11.65 -17.73 5.73
CA ILE A 95 11.13 -16.41 6.07
C ILE A 95 9.69 -16.48 6.61
N ASN A 96 8.92 -17.51 6.22
CA ASN A 96 7.55 -17.77 6.69
C ASN A 96 7.48 -18.99 7.63
N ALA A 97 8.59 -19.35 8.30
CA ALA A 97 8.63 -20.50 9.19
C ALA A 97 7.48 -20.46 10.23
N GLY A 98 6.73 -21.56 10.32
CA GLY A 98 5.58 -21.69 11.21
C GLY A 98 4.28 -21.05 10.71
N LYS A 99 4.31 -20.34 9.57
CA LYS A 99 3.11 -19.74 8.93
C LYS A 99 2.71 -20.46 7.65
N GLU A 100 3.62 -21.24 7.09
CA GLU A 100 3.38 -22.12 5.94
C GLU A 100 4.13 -23.45 6.09
N THR A 101 3.61 -24.50 5.45
CA THR A 101 4.29 -25.80 5.32
C THR A 101 4.15 -26.31 3.90
N VAL A 102 5.06 -27.19 3.46
CA VAL A 102 4.96 -27.85 2.15
C VAL A 102 4.89 -29.35 2.35
N ALA A 103 3.84 -29.97 1.82
CA ALA A 103 3.63 -31.41 1.85
C ALA A 103 2.99 -31.86 0.54
N ASN A 104 3.46 -32.99 -0.01
CA ASN A 104 2.92 -33.58 -1.23
C ASN A 104 2.83 -32.61 -2.42
N GLY A 105 3.82 -31.71 -2.58
CA GLY A 105 3.83 -30.71 -3.65
C GLY A 105 2.80 -29.59 -3.51
N LYS A 106 2.19 -29.44 -2.32
CA LYS A 106 1.26 -28.36 -1.99
C LYS A 106 1.83 -27.48 -0.88
N LEU A 107 1.68 -26.17 -1.03
CA LEU A 107 1.90 -25.18 0.02
C LEU A 107 0.63 -25.06 0.86
N HIS A 108 0.74 -25.35 2.14
CA HIS A 108 -0.32 -25.12 3.11
C HIS A 108 -0.05 -23.82 3.87
N VAL A 109 -1.05 -22.93 3.90
CA VAL A 109 -1.01 -21.63 4.56
C VAL A 109 -2.11 -21.58 5.62
N GLU A 110 -1.73 -21.37 6.88
CA GLU A 110 -2.70 -21.38 7.99
C GLU A 110 -3.59 -20.12 8.00
N ASN A 111 -3.02 -18.96 7.68
CA ASN A 111 -3.74 -17.69 7.58
C ASN A 111 -3.32 -16.95 6.30
N LEU A 112 -4.24 -16.88 5.34
CA LEU A 112 -3.96 -16.31 4.02
C LEU A 112 -3.64 -14.81 4.07
N TYR A 113 -4.27 -14.05 4.96
CA TYR A 113 -3.99 -12.62 5.09
C TYR A 113 -2.58 -12.37 5.64
N LEU A 114 -2.21 -13.07 6.72
CA LEU A 114 -0.87 -12.95 7.31
C LEU A 114 0.23 -13.43 6.36
N TRP A 115 -0.06 -14.44 5.53
CA TRP A 115 0.84 -14.87 4.47
C TRP A 115 1.05 -13.78 3.41
N CYS A 116 -0.03 -13.20 2.88
CA CYS A 116 0.05 -12.07 1.93
C CYS A 116 0.82 -10.90 2.54
N ARG A 117 0.50 -10.58 3.80
CA ARG A 117 1.16 -9.53 4.58
C ARG A 117 2.65 -9.74 4.65
N ASP A 118 3.10 -10.92 5.04
CA ASP A 118 4.51 -11.20 5.25
C ASP A 118 5.27 -11.24 3.92
N VAL A 119 4.77 -11.98 2.93
CA VAL A 119 5.39 -12.11 1.60
C VAL A 119 5.59 -10.74 0.95
N MET A 120 4.54 -9.91 0.91
CA MET A 120 4.65 -8.57 0.32
C MET A 120 5.49 -7.63 1.18
N SER A 121 5.41 -7.70 2.51
CA SER A 121 6.22 -6.82 3.37
C SER A 121 7.70 -7.06 3.17
N LEU A 122 8.13 -8.33 3.10
CA LEU A 122 9.53 -8.70 2.92
C LEU A 122 10.03 -8.41 1.51
N ALA A 123 9.20 -8.59 0.49
CA ALA A 123 9.53 -8.15 -0.86
C ALA A 123 9.70 -6.61 -0.93
N THR A 124 8.83 -5.87 -0.23
CA THR A 124 8.89 -4.40 -0.15
C THR A 124 10.15 -3.94 0.57
N THR A 125 10.46 -4.46 1.75
CA THR A 125 11.64 -4.04 2.51
C THR A 125 12.92 -4.38 1.77
N ARG A 126 12.98 -5.55 1.09
CA ARG A 126 14.11 -5.90 0.23
C ARG A 126 14.28 -4.91 -0.92
N SER A 127 13.17 -4.53 -1.58
CA SER A 127 13.20 -3.52 -2.63
C SER A 127 13.63 -2.14 -2.12
N LEU A 128 13.35 -1.80 -0.86
CA LEU A 128 13.67 -0.50 -0.30
C LEU A 128 15.10 -0.40 0.23
N TYR A 129 15.53 -1.38 1.02
CA TYR A 129 16.80 -1.38 1.75
C TYR A 129 17.89 -2.24 1.11
N GLY A 130 17.59 -2.96 0.04
CA GLY A 130 18.58 -3.71 -0.72
C GLY A 130 19.22 -4.86 0.05
N ASP A 131 20.50 -5.09 -0.19
CA ASP A 131 21.30 -6.20 0.32
C ASP A 131 21.49 -6.15 1.83
N THR A 132 21.41 -4.95 2.40
CA THR A 132 21.52 -4.70 3.84
C THR A 132 20.17 -4.65 4.57
N ASP A 133 19.07 -5.05 3.92
CA ASP A 133 17.73 -5.05 4.51
C ASP A 133 17.68 -5.78 5.88
N PRO A 134 17.33 -5.08 6.97
CA PRO A 134 17.21 -5.71 8.28
C PRO A 134 16.02 -6.68 8.39
N PHE A 135 14.94 -6.48 7.64
CA PHE A 135 13.72 -7.28 7.79
C PHE A 135 13.85 -8.67 7.18
N ASN A 136 14.53 -8.83 6.05
CA ASN A 136 14.84 -10.15 5.50
C ASN A 136 15.89 -10.91 6.34
N ARG A 137 16.73 -10.21 7.11
CA ARG A 137 17.67 -10.83 8.07
C ARG A 137 16.98 -11.34 9.33
N ASP A 138 15.95 -10.64 9.78
CA ASP A 138 15.10 -11.04 10.89
C ASP A 138 13.61 -10.83 10.55
N PRO A 139 12.97 -11.84 9.93
CA PRO A 139 11.55 -11.76 9.55
C PRO A 139 10.58 -11.58 10.71
N SER A 140 11.00 -11.83 11.96
CA SER A 140 10.15 -11.58 13.14
C SER A 140 9.80 -10.10 13.32
N LEU A 141 10.62 -9.22 12.74
CA LEU A 141 10.39 -7.77 12.74
C LEU A 141 9.14 -7.34 11.99
N ILE A 142 8.59 -8.18 11.11
CA ILE A 142 7.33 -7.89 10.42
C ILE A 142 6.18 -7.77 11.43
N ASP A 143 6.13 -8.61 12.46
CA ASP A 143 5.07 -8.51 13.48
C ASP A 143 5.19 -7.21 14.29
N ASP A 144 6.41 -6.81 14.67
CA ASP A 144 6.67 -5.51 15.29
C ASP A 144 6.32 -4.35 14.36
N MET A 145 6.64 -4.46 13.06
CA MET A 145 6.34 -3.47 12.03
C MET A 145 4.84 -3.20 11.96
N TRP A 146 4.02 -4.23 11.81
CA TRP A 146 2.56 -4.09 11.72
C TRP A 146 1.93 -3.66 13.04
N LEU A 147 2.42 -4.14 14.18
CA LEU A 147 1.96 -3.68 15.49
C LEU A 147 2.26 -2.19 15.72
N PHE A 148 3.44 -1.72 15.28
CA PHE A 148 3.79 -0.31 15.37
C PHE A 148 2.84 0.55 14.54
N GLU A 149 2.58 0.18 13.29
CA GLU A 149 1.70 0.93 12.38
C GLU A 149 0.29 1.11 12.93
N GLU A 150 -0.32 0.03 13.43
CA GLU A 150 -1.67 0.08 14.00
C GLU A 150 -1.74 1.01 15.20
N SER A 151 -0.61 1.14 15.89
CA SER A 151 -0.47 1.93 17.10
C SER A 151 -0.19 3.42 16.81
N VAL A 152 0.21 3.78 15.58
CA VAL A 152 0.62 5.15 15.21
C VAL A 152 -0.41 6.22 15.61
N PRO A 153 -1.70 6.11 15.26
CA PRO A 153 -2.70 7.10 15.65
C PRO A 153 -2.80 7.28 17.17
N TYR A 154 -2.61 6.18 17.91
CA TYR A 154 -2.82 6.14 19.35
C TYR A 154 -1.63 6.68 20.13
N PHE A 155 -0.41 6.70 19.56
CA PHE A 155 0.74 7.36 20.19
C PHE A 155 0.52 8.87 20.38
N LEU A 156 -0.30 9.51 19.54
CA LEU A 156 -0.66 10.92 19.71
C LEU A 156 -1.52 11.14 20.96
N LEU A 157 -2.43 10.19 21.22
CA LEU A 157 -3.42 10.23 22.30
C LEU A 157 -2.84 9.81 23.65
N SER A 158 -1.82 8.95 23.63
CA SER A 158 -1.19 8.44 24.85
C SER A 158 -0.20 9.44 25.47
N LEU A 159 -0.37 9.71 26.78
CA LEU A 159 0.58 10.52 27.56
C LEU A 159 1.81 9.71 28.00
N PHE A 160 1.61 8.43 28.34
CA PHE A 160 2.67 7.51 28.79
C PHE A 160 2.60 6.17 28.02
N PRO A 161 3.03 6.13 26.76
CA PRO A 161 2.90 4.94 25.91
C PRO A 161 3.55 3.67 26.47
N SER A 162 4.63 3.81 27.24
CA SER A 162 5.29 2.69 27.91
C SER A 162 4.39 1.97 28.94
N ILE A 163 3.36 2.64 29.46
CA ILE A 163 2.43 2.10 30.44
C ILE A 163 1.11 1.70 29.77
N THR A 164 0.56 2.57 28.93
CA THR A 164 -0.78 2.37 28.36
C THR A 164 -0.80 1.49 27.11
N MET A 165 0.34 1.36 26.42
CA MET A 165 0.50 0.55 25.21
C MET A 165 1.89 -0.10 25.15
N PRO A 166 2.27 -0.90 26.17
CA PRO A 166 3.64 -1.39 26.35
C PRO A 166 4.15 -2.24 25.18
N LYS A 167 3.28 -3.04 24.56
CA LYS A 167 3.63 -3.86 23.38
C LYS A 167 3.99 -2.98 22.17
N ALA A 168 3.13 -2.01 21.85
CA ALA A 168 3.38 -1.03 20.78
C ALA A 168 4.63 -0.19 21.03
N TYR A 169 4.82 0.24 22.29
CA TYR A 169 6.01 0.99 22.70
C TYR A 169 7.29 0.18 22.49
N LYS A 170 7.27 -1.12 22.85
CA LYS A 170 8.38 -2.04 22.62
C LYS A 170 8.64 -2.22 21.13
N ALA A 171 7.62 -2.53 20.33
CA ALA A 171 7.74 -2.70 18.88
C ALA A 171 8.37 -1.46 18.20
N ARG A 172 7.86 -0.25 18.50
CA ARG A 172 8.47 1.00 18.04
C ARG A 172 9.94 1.11 18.43
N SER A 173 10.27 0.77 19.67
CA SER A 173 11.64 0.87 20.19
C SER A 173 12.58 -0.13 19.50
N THR A 174 12.14 -1.37 19.28
CA THR A 174 12.89 -2.39 18.52
C THR A 174 13.19 -1.87 17.12
N LEU A 175 12.16 -1.45 16.38
CA LEU A 175 12.30 -0.98 15.00
C LEU A 175 13.16 0.27 14.91
N GLN A 176 13.00 1.23 15.83
CA GLN A 176 13.84 2.42 15.87
C GLN A 176 15.31 2.08 16.15
N ASN A 177 15.60 1.14 17.06
CA ASN A 177 16.99 0.76 17.32
C ASN A 177 17.66 0.20 16.07
N ILE A 178 16.94 -0.61 15.30
CA ILE A 178 17.41 -1.20 14.04
C ILE A 178 17.58 -0.12 12.98
N ALA A 179 16.56 0.70 12.73
CA ALA A 179 16.61 1.78 11.75
C ALA A 179 17.71 2.81 12.08
N CYS A 180 17.80 3.27 13.34
CA CYS A 180 18.84 4.18 13.79
C CYS A 180 20.24 3.63 13.56
N LYS A 181 20.46 2.35 13.87
CA LYS A 181 21.75 1.70 13.60
C LYS A 181 22.03 1.65 12.09
N TRP A 182 21.05 1.22 11.30
CA TRP A 182 21.19 1.08 9.86
C TRP A 182 21.55 2.41 9.16
N TYR A 183 20.86 3.51 9.50
CA TYR A 183 21.20 4.83 8.96
C TYR A 183 22.49 5.42 9.56
N ALA A 184 22.84 5.10 10.81
CA ALA A 184 24.10 5.56 11.41
C ALA A 184 25.35 4.87 10.83
N GLU A 185 25.18 3.67 10.28
CA GLU A 185 26.22 2.96 9.51
C GLU A 185 26.25 3.39 8.03
N ASP A 186 25.47 4.42 7.67
CA ASP A 186 25.42 5.03 6.33
C ASP A 186 25.12 4.02 5.20
N HIS A 187 24.34 2.97 5.49
CA HIS A 187 23.89 2.01 4.48
C HIS A 187 23.08 2.69 3.36
N ASP A 188 22.33 3.76 3.66
CA ASP A 188 21.65 4.59 2.65
C ASP A 188 22.63 5.25 1.65
N ILE A 189 23.88 5.43 2.03
CA ILE A 189 24.91 6.05 1.19
C ILE A 189 25.74 4.98 0.48
N HIS A 190 26.15 3.94 1.21
CA HIS A 190 27.18 3.01 0.76
C HIS A 190 26.67 1.74 0.09
N ASP A 191 25.44 1.29 0.38
CA ASP A 191 24.88 0.10 -0.26
C ASP A 191 24.27 0.47 -1.62
N PRO A 192 24.88 0.06 -2.75
CA PRO A 192 24.41 0.45 -4.08
C PRO A 192 23.02 -0.12 -4.41
N SER A 193 22.58 -1.18 -3.72
CA SER A 193 21.30 -1.85 -3.96
C SER A 193 20.10 -1.16 -3.28
N VAL A 194 20.33 -0.23 -2.36
CA VAL A 194 19.26 0.53 -1.68
C VAL A 194 18.42 1.32 -2.69
N SER A 195 17.11 1.43 -2.48
CA SER A 195 16.23 2.18 -3.39
C SER A 195 16.56 3.68 -3.44
N ALA A 196 16.32 4.32 -4.59
CA ALA A 196 16.37 5.78 -4.67
C ALA A 196 15.35 6.47 -3.74
N LEU A 197 14.29 5.76 -3.33
CA LEU A 197 13.35 6.27 -2.32
C LEU A 197 14.03 6.47 -0.97
N VAL A 198 14.70 5.44 -0.45
CA VAL A 198 15.45 5.53 0.81
C VAL A 198 16.56 6.57 0.71
N ARG A 199 17.34 6.57 -0.39
CA ARG A 199 18.47 7.49 -0.57
C ARG A 199 18.06 8.94 -0.65
N ASN A 200 17.06 9.28 -1.47
CA ASN A 200 16.67 10.67 -1.66
C ASN A 200 16.03 11.23 -0.39
N ARG A 201 15.19 10.43 0.29
CA ARG A 201 14.61 10.79 1.58
C ARG A 201 15.70 11.09 2.60
N ALA A 202 16.61 10.14 2.84
CA ALA A 202 17.72 10.31 3.77
C ALA A 202 18.63 11.48 3.38
N GLY A 203 18.95 11.63 2.09
CA GLY A 203 19.76 12.72 1.56
C GLY A 203 19.17 14.10 1.83
N ALA A 204 17.86 14.28 1.62
CA ALA A 204 17.17 15.53 1.94
C ALA A 204 17.26 15.88 3.43
N LEU A 205 17.23 14.88 4.31
CA LEU A 205 17.32 15.06 5.75
C LEU A 205 18.75 15.36 6.20
N ARG A 206 19.74 14.64 5.64
CA ARG A 206 21.18 14.88 5.89
C ARG A 206 21.59 16.29 5.48
N LYS A 207 21.11 16.76 4.32
CA LYS A 207 21.32 18.14 3.83
C LYS A 207 20.88 19.19 4.86
N ASN A 208 19.84 18.87 5.64
CA ASN A 208 19.28 19.73 6.68
C ASN A 208 19.85 19.43 8.09
N GLY A 209 21.01 18.76 8.17
CA GLY A 209 21.79 18.59 9.40
C GLY A 209 21.32 17.48 10.33
N LEU A 210 20.49 16.54 9.83
CA LEU A 210 20.13 15.35 10.58
C LEU A 210 21.20 14.28 10.45
N THR A 211 21.58 13.69 11.58
CA THR A 211 22.48 12.53 11.64
C THR A 211 21.77 11.25 11.24
N GLY A 212 22.50 10.20 10.86
CA GLY A 212 21.90 8.89 10.55
C GLY A 212 21.04 8.35 11.70
N TYR A 213 21.47 8.53 12.95
CA TYR A 213 20.66 8.17 14.12
C TYR A 213 19.32 8.93 14.16
N GLU A 214 19.34 10.25 13.93
CA GLU A 214 18.12 11.07 13.88
C GLU A 214 17.21 10.68 12.72
N ILE A 215 17.77 10.36 11.55
CA ILE A 215 17.04 9.87 10.38
C ILE A 215 16.30 8.58 10.72
N GLY A 216 16.99 7.59 11.28
CA GLY A 216 16.38 6.33 11.65
C GLY A 216 15.25 6.45 12.69
N LYS A 217 15.20 7.54 13.49
CA LYS A 217 14.11 7.74 14.45
C LYS A 217 12.75 7.94 13.79
N PHE A 218 12.67 8.65 12.68
CA PHE A 218 11.39 8.91 12.00
C PHE A 218 11.25 8.14 10.68
N GLU A 219 12.34 7.82 9.98
CA GLU A 219 12.29 6.96 8.78
C GLU A 219 11.94 5.50 9.10
N VAL A 220 11.87 5.12 10.39
CA VAL A 220 11.31 3.84 10.86
C VAL A 220 9.90 3.55 10.32
N ILE A 221 9.15 4.58 9.91
CA ILE A 221 7.79 4.45 9.37
C ILE A 221 7.76 4.07 7.88
N LEU A 222 8.87 4.18 7.15
CA LEU A 222 8.90 3.98 5.70
C LEU A 222 8.36 2.61 5.26
N PRO A 223 8.71 1.47 5.90
CA PRO A 223 8.18 0.15 5.54
C PRO A 223 6.67 0.08 5.70
N ASN A 224 6.13 0.74 6.74
CA ASN A 224 4.71 0.77 7.01
C ASN A 224 3.96 1.53 5.91
N VAL A 225 4.39 2.74 5.55
CA VAL A 225 3.70 3.51 4.50
C VAL A 225 3.77 2.86 3.13
N ALA A 226 4.79 2.05 2.86
CA ALA A 226 4.92 1.29 1.62
C ALA A 226 3.99 0.07 1.57
N THR A 227 3.68 -0.56 2.71
CA THR A 227 2.97 -1.86 2.75
C THR A 227 1.51 -1.75 3.19
N LEU A 228 1.15 -0.80 4.05
CA LEU A 228 -0.10 -0.80 4.81
C LEU A 228 -1.37 -0.80 3.94
N ASN A 229 -1.29 -0.28 2.71
CA ASN A 229 -2.40 -0.26 1.75
C ASN A 229 -2.28 -1.34 0.68
N ALA A 230 -1.05 -1.64 0.23
CA ALA A 230 -0.83 -2.56 -0.88
C ALA A 230 -1.23 -3.99 -0.50
N VAL A 231 -0.86 -4.42 0.72
CA VAL A 231 -1.18 -5.74 1.27
C VAL A 231 -2.69 -6.01 1.33
N PRO A 232 -3.51 -5.22 2.04
CA PRO A 232 -4.95 -5.47 2.08
C PRO A 232 -5.60 -5.31 0.70
N THR A 233 -5.10 -4.42 -0.17
CA THR A 233 -5.63 -4.29 -1.54
C THR A 233 -5.40 -5.57 -2.35
N PHE A 234 -4.19 -6.12 -2.31
CA PHE A 234 -3.87 -7.41 -2.93
C PHE A 234 -4.74 -8.54 -2.36
N TYR A 235 -4.85 -8.63 -1.04
CA TYR A 235 -5.65 -9.66 -0.39
C TYR A 235 -7.13 -9.62 -0.83
N TRP A 236 -7.76 -8.44 -0.81
CA TRP A 236 -9.15 -8.31 -1.27
C TRP A 236 -9.31 -8.62 -2.75
N LEU A 237 -8.36 -8.21 -3.60
CA LEU A 237 -8.36 -8.53 -5.02
C LEU A 237 -8.37 -10.05 -5.24
N LEU A 238 -7.49 -10.77 -4.52
CA LEU A 238 -7.46 -12.23 -4.56
C LEU A 238 -8.81 -12.83 -4.15
N LEU A 239 -9.39 -12.41 -3.02
CA LEU A 239 -10.67 -12.96 -2.56
C LEU A 239 -11.80 -12.70 -3.55
N TYR A 240 -11.88 -11.50 -4.12
CA TYR A 240 -12.91 -11.17 -5.10
C TYR A 240 -12.84 -12.02 -6.36
N ILE A 241 -11.62 -12.35 -6.83
CA ILE A 241 -11.39 -13.19 -8.00
C ILE A 241 -11.60 -14.68 -7.67
N LEU A 242 -10.97 -15.18 -6.61
CA LEU A 242 -11.02 -16.61 -6.22
C LEU A 242 -12.42 -17.07 -5.83
N ASN A 243 -13.25 -16.17 -5.29
CA ASN A 243 -14.66 -16.47 -5.00
C ASN A 243 -15.56 -16.53 -6.27
N ARG A 244 -15.00 -16.34 -7.46
CA ARG A 244 -15.72 -16.29 -8.75
C ARG A 244 -15.00 -17.14 -9.81
N PRO A 245 -15.27 -18.45 -9.90
CA PRO A 245 -14.56 -19.35 -10.81
C PRO A 245 -14.54 -18.89 -12.28
N ASP A 246 -15.65 -18.36 -12.80
CA ASP A 246 -15.72 -17.84 -14.17
C ASP A 246 -14.82 -16.62 -14.39
N LEU A 247 -14.73 -15.73 -13.39
CA LEU A 247 -13.83 -14.58 -13.43
C LEU A 247 -12.37 -15.05 -13.36
N LEU A 248 -12.05 -15.99 -12.46
CA LEU A 248 -10.72 -16.57 -12.34
C LEU A 248 -10.27 -17.19 -13.67
N ALA A 249 -11.14 -17.91 -14.37
CA ALA A 249 -10.83 -18.48 -15.68
C ALA A 249 -10.49 -17.40 -16.72
N ARG A 250 -11.25 -16.31 -16.76
CA ARG A 250 -11.00 -15.17 -17.66
C ARG A 250 -9.69 -14.44 -17.34
N ILE A 251 -9.41 -14.21 -16.06
CA ILE A 251 -8.15 -13.61 -15.60
C ILE A 251 -6.96 -14.50 -15.94
N ARG A 252 -7.10 -15.83 -15.81
CA ARG A 252 -6.06 -16.80 -16.19
C ARG A 252 -5.79 -16.79 -17.69
N ALA A 253 -6.82 -16.69 -18.53
CA ALA A 253 -6.64 -16.55 -19.97
C ALA A 253 -5.91 -15.25 -20.31
N GLU A 254 -6.36 -14.12 -19.75
CA GLU A 254 -5.75 -12.80 -19.95
C GLU A 254 -4.27 -12.76 -19.50
N ALA A 255 -3.96 -13.29 -18.31
CA ALA A 255 -2.59 -13.37 -17.81
C ALA A 255 -1.73 -14.32 -18.64
N GLY A 256 -2.30 -15.42 -19.15
CA GLY A 256 -1.62 -16.36 -20.03
C GLY A 256 -1.24 -15.73 -21.37
N ASP A 257 -2.14 -14.94 -21.95
CA ASP A 257 -1.85 -14.18 -23.17
C ASP A 257 -0.79 -13.09 -22.92
N ALA A 258 -0.84 -12.43 -21.76
CA ALA A 258 0.12 -11.37 -21.41
C ALA A 258 1.54 -11.88 -21.13
N ALA A 259 1.71 -13.12 -20.68
CA ALA A 259 3.01 -13.71 -20.37
C ALA A 259 3.75 -14.17 -21.63
N VAL A 260 5.03 -13.81 -21.75
CA VAL A 260 5.92 -14.40 -22.76
C VAL A 260 6.50 -15.69 -22.20
N VAL A 261 6.13 -16.83 -22.79
CA VAL A 261 6.60 -18.16 -22.37
C VAL A 261 7.69 -18.65 -23.30
N GLU A 262 8.89 -18.84 -22.75
CA GLU A 262 10.05 -19.40 -23.46
C GLU A 262 10.37 -20.78 -22.93
N ASP A 263 10.73 -21.72 -23.81
CA ASP A 263 11.23 -23.06 -23.45
C ASP A 263 12.73 -23.15 -23.74
N ASN A 264 13.53 -23.32 -22.69
CA ASN A 264 14.97 -23.54 -22.79
C ASN A 264 15.32 -24.93 -22.28
N ASN A 265 15.30 -25.92 -23.19
CA ASN A 265 15.66 -27.32 -22.92
C ASN A 265 14.86 -27.96 -21.77
N GLY A 266 13.54 -27.74 -21.72
CA GLY A 266 12.65 -28.34 -20.72
C GLY A 266 12.56 -27.57 -19.40
N LYS A 267 13.12 -26.36 -19.35
CA LYS A 267 12.82 -25.37 -18.30
C LYS A 267 12.12 -24.19 -18.95
N ARG A 268 10.83 -24.04 -18.66
CA ARG A 268 10.04 -22.92 -19.17
C ARG A 268 10.23 -21.69 -18.29
N SER A 269 10.21 -20.50 -18.88
CA SER A 269 10.10 -19.24 -18.13
C SER A 269 8.93 -18.43 -18.64
N ALA A 270 8.14 -17.88 -17.71
CA ALA A 270 7.05 -16.96 -18.02
C ALA A 270 7.44 -15.55 -17.56
N THR A 271 7.64 -14.66 -18.52
CA THR A 271 8.06 -13.28 -18.29
C THR A 271 6.89 -12.33 -18.47
N PHE A 272 6.69 -11.46 -17.49
CA PHE A 272 5.74 -10.36 -17.55
C PHE A 272 6.48 -9.02 -17.70
N ASN A 273 6.12 -8.25 -18.73
CA ASN A 273 6.56 -6.86 -18.86
C ASN A 273 5.61 -5.94 -18.07
N ILE A 274 6.15 -5.30 -17.03
CA ILE A 274 5.41 -4.43 -16.12
C ILE A 274 4.85 -3.21 -16.86
N ALA A 275 5.55 -2.70 -17.89
CA ALA A 275 5.11 -1.55 -18.66
C ALA A 275 3.79 -1.82 -19.43
N ASP A 276 3.51 -3.09 -19.72
CA ASP A 276 2.38 -3.50 -20.56
C ASP A 276 1.13 -3.86 -19.74
N PHE A 277 1.19 -3.82 -18.41
CA PHE A 277 0.09 -4.27 -17.54
C PHE A 277 -1.26 -3.58 -17.81
N GLU A 278 -1.27 -2.26 -18.05
CA GLU A 278 -2.53 -1.56 -18.34
C GLU A 278 -3.17 -2.00 -19.66
N GLU A 279 -2.36 -2.32 -20.67
CA GLU A 279 -2.82 -2.68 -22.01
C GLU A 279 -3.15 -4.18 -22.12
N ARG A 280 -2.29 -5.04 -21.55
CA ARG A 280 -2.35 -6.50 -21.69
C ARG A 280 -3.22 -7.19 -20.63
N LEU A 281 -3.51 -6.51 -19.51
CA LEU A 281 -4.30 -7.06 -18.41
C LEU A 281 -5.55 -6.22 -18.06
N PRO A 282 -6.36 -5.77 -19.05
CA PRO A 282 -7.44 -4.80 -18.80
C PRO A 282 -8.49 -5.28 -17.80
N LEU A 283 -8.84 -6.57 -17.77
CA LEU A 283 -9.80 -7.13 -16.82
C LEU A 283 -9.22 -7.18 -15.41
N LEU A 284 -7.97 -7.64 -15.24
CA LEU A 284 -7.30 -7.62 -13.93
C LEU A 284 -7.13 -6.19 -13.40
N VAL A 285 -6.77 -5.25 -14.26
CA VAL A 285 -6.67 -3.82 -13.92
C VAL A 285 -8.04 -3.25 -13.53
N SER A 286 -9.11 -3.67 -14.21
CA SER A 286 -10.48 -3.29 -13.83
C SER A 286 -10.86 -3.86 -12.45
N CYS A 287 -10.52 -5.12 -12.18
CA CYS A 287 -10.70 -5.76 -10.86
C CYS A 287 -9.92 -5.04 -9.76
N TYR A 288 -8.68 -4.63 -10.04
CA TYR A 288 -7.85 -3.84 -9.12
C TYR A 288 -8.50 -2.49 -8.78
N ARG A 289 -8.98 -1.77 -9.79
CA ARG A 289 -9.67 -0.48 -9.59
C ARG A 289 -10.97 -0.64 -8.81
N GLU A 290 -11.73 -1.70 -9.07
CA GLU A 290 -12.95 -2.00 -8.30
C GLU A 290 -12.65 -2.40 -6.86
N THR A 291 -11.56 -3.15 -6.65
CA THR A 291 -11.08 -3.51 -5.31
C THR A 291 -10.70 -2.26 -4.52
N LEU A 292 -9.98 -1.33 -5.15
CA LEU A 292 -9.65 -0.04 -4.54
C LEU A 292 -10.92 0.75 -4.21
N ARG A 293 -11.91 0.81 -5.09
CA ARG A 293 -13.17 1.52 -4.81
C ARG A 293 -13.85 0.95 -3.56
N LEU A 294 -14.00 -0.38 -3.48
CA LEU A 294 -14.73 -1.02 -2.39
C LEU A 294 -13.95 -1.06 -1.07
N ALA A 295 -12.66 -1.39 -1.12
CA ALA A 295 -11.87 -1.60 0.09
C ALA A 295 -11.18 -0.33 0.60
N ASN A 296 -11.01 0.71 -0.22
CA ASN A 296 -10.40 1.97 0.22
C ASN A 296 -11.44 2.89 0.88
N GLN A 297 -11.24 3.12 2.17
CA GLN A 297 -12.05 4.00 2.99
C GLN A 297 -11.18 5.09 3.65
N THR A 298 -10.17 5.58 2.93
CA THR A 298 -9.23 6.60 3.42
C THR A 298 -9.95 7.82 3.96
N LEU A 299 -9.58 8.25 5.17
CA LEU A 299 -10.00 9.54 5.74
C LEU A 299 -8.89 10.59 5.55
N SER A 300 -8.99 11.40 4.50
CA SER A 300 -8.02 12.48 4.28
C SER A 300 -8.30 13.65 5.23
N MET A 301 -7.26 14.13 5.94
CA MET A 301 -7.35 15.30 6.81
C MET A 301 -6.69 16.52 6.15
N ARG A 302 -7.26 17.71 6.33
CA ARG A 302 -6.67 18.99 5.90
C ARG A 302 -6.90 20.08 6.94
N ARG A 303 -5.92 20.96 7.14
CA ARG A 303 -6.07 22.19 7.91
C ARG A 303 -6.00 23.36 6.95
N ILE A 304 -6.95 24.29 7.10
CA ILE A 304 -7.01 25.52 6.32
C ILE A 304 -5.93 26.49 6.84
N LEU A 305 -4.95 26.79 6.00
CA LEU A 305 -3.81 27.63 6.38
C LEU A 305 -4.13 29.14 6.32
N GLN A 306 -5.12 29.51 5.50
CA GLN A 306 -5.55 30.89 5.26
C GLN A 306 -7.05 30.90 4.94
N ASP A 307 -7.76 31.96 5.34
CA ASP A 307 -9.17 32.15 4.99
C ASP A 307 -9.37 31.97 3.48
N THR A 308 -10.33 31.13 3.11
CA THR A 308 -10.63 30.83 1.72
C THR A 308 -12.13 30.60 1.53
N SER A 309 -12.56 30.46 0.29
CA SER A 309 -13.92 30.02 -0.03
C SER A 309 -13.89 28.96 -1.12
N VAL A 310 -14.89 28.10 -1.10
CA VAL A 310 -15.09 27.04 -2.09
C VAL A 310 -16.52 27.10 -2.57
N THR A 311 -16.72 27.13 -3.89
CA THR A 311 -18.04 27.17 -4.52
C THR A 311 -18.30 25.84 -5.20
N THR A 312 -19.45 25.25 -4.90
CA THR A 312 -19.94 24.00 -5.50
C THR A 312 -20.39 24.22 -6.94
N ALA A 313 -20.60 23.13 -7.69
CA ALA A 313 -21.10 23.21 -9.06
C ALA A 313 -22.51 23.83 -9.11
N GLU A 314 -23.28 23.68 -8.04
CA GLU A 314 -24.63 24.20 -7.84
C GLU A 314 -24.64 25.67 -7.41
N GLY A 315 -23.47 26.30 -7.26
CA GLY A 315 -23.32 27.73 -6.94
C GLY A 315 -23.33 28.06 -5.45
N THR A 316 -23.38 27.07 -4.56
CA THR A 316 -23.29 27.29 -3.10
C THR A 316 -21.84 27.55 -2.71
N THR A 317 -21.57 28.70 -2.08
CA THR A 317 -20.24 29.07 -1.58
C THR A 317 -20.11 28.83 -0.08
N TYR A 318 -19.08 28.07 0.30
CA TYR A 318 -18.67 27.83 1.68
C TYR A 318 -17.45 28.70 2.02
N ILE A 319 -17.50 29.39 3.15
CA ILE A 319 -16.35 30.15 3.69
C ILE A 319 -15.61 29.27 4.68
N LEU A 320 -14.33 29.03 4.42
CA LEU A 320 -13.46 28.21 5.25
C LEU A 320 -12.45 29.11 5.95
N LYS A 321 -12.51 29.16 7.28
CA LYS A 321 -11.63 30.01 8.08
C LYS A 321 -10.30 29.33 8.36
N LYS A 322 -9.24 30.12 8.48
CA LYS A 322 -7.93 29.65 8.94
C LYS A 322 -8.06 28.80 10.22
N ASP A 323 -7.20 27.80 10.32
CA ASP A 323 -7.12 26.82 11.42
C ASP A 323 -8.32 25.87 11.54
N THR A 324 -9.21 25.89 10.55
CA THR A 324 -10.29 24.90 10.42
C THR A 324 -9.73 23.56 9.95
N ASP A 325 -10.08 22.49 10.67
CA ASP A 325 -9.77 21.11 10.28
C ASP A 325 -10.92 20.52 9.44
N LEU A 326 -10.55 19.81 8.37
CA LEU A 326 -11.45 19.16 7.42
C LEU A 326 -11.18 17.65 7.36
N GLN A 327 -12.26 16.89 7.22
CA GLN A 327 -12.25 15.47 6.91
C GLN A 327 -12.86 15.20 5.53
N LEU A 328 -12.14 14.44 4.72
CA LEU A 328 -12.46 14.14 3.33
C LEU A 328 -12.49 12.60 3.15
N PRO A 329 -13.60 11.92 3.52
CA PRO A 329 -13.70 10.47 3.47
C PRO A 329 -13.88 9.96 2.03
N ALA A 330 -12.89 9.23 1.52
CA ALA A 330 -12.96 8.61 0.20
C ALA A 330 -14.10 7.58 0.09
N GLY A 331 -14.36 6.85 1.18
CA GLY A 331 -15.41 5.84 1.23
C GLY A 331 -16.81 6.37 0.90
N VAL A 332 -17.13 7.62 1.25
CA VAL A 332 -18.45 8.19 0.90
C VAL A 332 -18.56 8.33 -0.62
N ALA A 333 -17.55 8.94 -1.26
CA ALA A 333 -17.54 9.09 -2.71
C ALA A 333 -17.48 7.75 -3.46
N HIS A 334 -16.74 6.78 -2.94
CA HIS A 334 -16.63 5.44 -3.52
C HIS A 334 -17.94 4.64 -3.46
N TYR A 335 -18.84 4.99 -2.53
CA TYR A 335 -20.11 4.30 -2.31
C TYR A 335 -21.35 5.14 -2.68
N GLU A 336 -21.15 6.24 -3.41
CA GLU A 336 -22.23 7.11 -3.88
C GLU A 336 -23.06 6.45 -5.00
N ASP A 337 -24.31 6.10 -4.70
CA ASP A 337 -25.19 5.36 -5.63
C ASP A 337 -25.52 6.19 -6.88
N SER A 338 -25.61 7.51 -6.75
CA SER A 338 -25.86 8.44 -7.86
C SER A 338 -24.70 8.49 -8.86
N VAL A 339 -23.52 7.98 -8.50
CA VAL A 339 -22.32 7.93 -9.35
C VAL A 339 -22.03 6.51 -9.83
N TRP A 340 -22.16 5.53 -8.94
CA TRP A 340 -21.73 4.16 -9.22
C TRP A 340 -22.87 3.24 -9.64
N GLY A 341 -24.13 3.67 -9.48
CA GLY A 341 -25.32 2.90 -9.82
C GLY A 341 -25.79 2.00 -8.68
N ALA A 342 -26.89 1.28 -8.91
CA ALA A 342 -27.52 0.42 -7.90
C ALA A 342 -26.62 -0.76 -7.43
N ASP A 343 -25.62 -1.14 -8.24
CA ASP A 343 -24.66 -2.20 -7.91
C ASP A 343 -23.43 -1.67 -7.13
N VAL A 344 -23.49 -0.46 -6.56
CA VAL A 344 -22.37 0.20 -5.86
C VAL A 344 -21.76 -0.63 -4.73
N ASN A 345 -22.55 -1.47 -4.05
CA ASN A 345 -22.07 -2.33 -2.97
C ASN A 345 -21.56 -3.70 -3.47
N VAL A 346 -21.62 -3.95 -4.78
CA VAL A 346 -21.26 -5.23 -5.40
C VAL A 346 -19.94 -5.07 -6.14
N PHE A 347 -19.04 -6.03 -5.97
CA PHE A 347 -17.83 -6.13 -6.77
C PHE A 347 -18.18 -6.44 -8.23
N ASN A 348 -18.00 -5.45 -9.10
CA ASN A 348 -18.19 -5.56 -10.53
C ASN A 348 -16.83 -5.56 -11.26
N PRO A 349 -16.35 -6.72 -11.75
CA PRO A 349 -15.03 -6.83 -12.37
C PRO A 349 -14.92 -6.03 -13.68
N GLU A 350 -16.03 -5.67 -14.31
CA GLU A 350 -16.06 -4.99 -15.60
C GLU A 350 -16.26 -3.48 -15.47
N ARG A 351 -16.43 -2.95 -14.25
CA ARG A 351 -16.80 -1.54 -14.00
C ARG A 351 -15.85 -0.53 -14.64
N PHE A 352 -14.56 -0.84 -14.71
CA PHE A 352 -13.53 0.05 -15.24
C PHE A 352 -13.01 -0.36 -16.62
N LEU A 353 -13.66 -1.33 -17.29
CA LEU A 353 -13.33 -1.68 -18.67
C LEU A 353 -13.72 -0.56 -19.64
N PRO A 354 -13.00 -0.39 -20.76
CA PRO A 354 -13.33 0.60 -21.77
C PRO A 354 -14.77 0.48 -22.32
N ALA A 355 -15.30 -0.74 -22.40
CA ALA A 355 -16.66 -1.03 -22.86
C ALA A 355 -17.76 -0.57 -21.88
N SER A 356 -17.42 -0.32 -20.62
CA SER A 356 -18.35 0.08 -19.55
C SER A 356 -18.45 1.59 -19.35
N LYS A 357 -17.81 2.37 -20.24
CA LYS A 357 -17.84 3.83 -20.19
C LYS A 357 -19.25 4.35 -20.46
N GLY A 358 -19.72 5.22 -19.57
CA GLY A 358 -21.00 5.90 -19.70
C GLY A 358 -20.92 7.14 -20.58
N SER A 359 -21.89 8.06 -20.41
CA SER A 359 -21.84 9.37 -21.03
C SER A 359 -20.62 10.17 -20.53
N ALA A 360 -20.22 11.22 -21.25
CA ALA A 360 -19.12 12.09 -20.82
C ALA A 360 -19.36 12.71 -19.42
N GLU A 361 -20.62 12.94 -19.06
CA GLU A 361 -21.00 13.44 -17.74
C GLU A 361 -20.82 12.37 -16.65
N ASP A 362 -21.25 11.13 -16.91
CA ASP A 362 -21.10 10.02 -15.96
C ASP A 362 -19.62 9.73 -15.71
N GLU A 363 -18.80 9.73 -16.76
CA GLU A 363 -17.36 9.54 -16.64
C GLU A 363 -16.69 10.69 -15.86
N ARG A 364 -17.19 11.92 -15.98
CA ARG A 364 -16.73 13.05 -15.15
C ARG A 364 -17.08 12.83 -13.68
N LYS A 365 -18.30 12.39 -13.36
CA LYS A 365 -18.75 12.09 -12.00
C LYS A 365 -17.94 10.94 -11.39
N ARG A 366 -17.76 9.84 -12.11
CA ARG A 366 -16.94 8.69 -11.69
C ARG A 366 -15.48 9.08 -11.41
N LYS A 367 -14.86 9.87 -12.30
CA LYS A 367 -13.49 10.38 -12.07
C LYS A 367 -13.38 11.29 -10.84
N ALA A 368 -14.41 12.08 -10.56
CA ALA A 368 -14.43 12.91 -9.35
C ALA A 368 -14.59 12.06 -8.08
N ALA A 369 -15.42 11.02 -8.13
CA ALA A 369 -15.70 10.14 -7.01
C ALA A 369 -14.59 9.11 -6.72
N TYR A 370 -13.81 8.72 -7.73
CA TYR A 370 -12.74 7.74 -7.59
C TYR A 370 -11.45 8.38 -7.04
N ILE A 371 -11.23 8.28 -5.73
CA ILE A 371 -10.12 8.91 -5.00
C ILE A 371 -9.34 7.97 -4.07
N PRO A 372 -8.97 6.74 -4.50
CA PRO A 372 -8.30 5.77 -3.62
C PRO A 372 -6.90 6.20 -3.16
N PHE A 373 -6.29 7.17 -3.85
CA PHE A 373 -4.95 7.66 -3.58
C PHE A 373 -4.92 9.08 -3.01
N GLY A 374 -6.08 9.63 -2.62
CA GLY A 374 -6.24 11.04 -2.30
C GLY A 374 -6.19 11.94 -3.54
N GLY A 375 -5.69 13.17 -3.40
CA GLY A 375 -5.66 14.12 -4.50
C GLY A 375 -4.89 15.41 -4.20
N GLY A 376 -4.70 16.20 -5.25
CA GLY A 376 -3.95 17.46 -5.21
C GLY A 376 -2.48 17.26 -4.87
N ARG A 377 -1.93 18.16 -4.05
CA ARG A 377 -0.51 18.13 -3.62
C ARG A 377 -0.15 16.88 -2.81
N HIS A 378 -1.13 16.23 -2.20
CA HIS A 378 -0.94 15.07 -1.32
C HIS A 378 -1.41 13.76 -1.97
N LEU A 379 -1.42 13.69 -3.30
CA LEU A 379 -1.67 12.44 -4.03
C LEU A 379 -0.57 11.41 -3.71
N CYS A 380 -0.95 10.15 -3.48
CA CYS A 380 0.01 9.08 -3.19
C CYS A 380 1.12 9.01 -4.25
N PRO A 381 2.40 9.21 -3.86
CA PRO A 381 3.51 9.16 -4.81
C PRO A 381 3.81 7.71 -5.26
N GLY A 382 3.60 6.72 -4.39
CA GLY A 382 3.85 5.31 -4.64
C GLY A 382 2.74 4.54 -5.38
N ARG A 383 1.69 5.21 -5.88
CA ARG A 383 0.54 4.54 -6.51
C ARG A 383 0.91 3.64 -7.70
N ASN A 384 1.90 4.04 -8.49
CA ASN A 384 2.36 3.25 -9.65
C ASN A 384 3.24 2.06 -9.22
N LEU A 385 3.99 2.20 -8.11
CA LEU A 385 4.72 1.10 -7.49
C LEU A 385 3.71 0.06 -6.98
N ALA A 386 2.75 0.48 -6.16
CA ALA A 386 1.69 -0.40 -5.65
C ALA A 386 0.88 -1.08 -6.76
N PHE A 387 0.61 -0.38 -7.86
CA PHE A 387 -0.03 -0.97 -9.04
C PHE A 387 0.80 -2.13 -9.62
N ALA A 388 2.09 -1.90 -9.88
CA ALA A 388 2.97 -2.93 -10.42
C ALA A 388 3.12 -4.13 -9.46
N GLU A 389 3.29 -3.87 -8.16
CA GLU A 389 3.38 -4.90 -7.11
C GLU A 389 2.15 -5.81 -7.10
N ILE A 390 0.96 -5.22 -7.06
CA ILE A 390 -0.31 -5.93 -6.91
C ILE A 390 -0.67 -6.68 -8.19
N ILE A 391 -0.54 -6.03 -9.36
CA ILE A 391 -0.86 -6.66 -10.64
C ILE A 391 0.14 -7.76 -10.94
N GLY A 392 1.45 -7.50 -10.82
CA GLY A 392 2.48 -8.50 -11.13
C GLY A 392 2.37 -9.74 -10.24
N PHE A 393 2.17 -9.55 -8.92
CA PHE A 393 1.96 -10.68 -8.02
C PHE A 393 0.67 -11.44 -8.35
N SER A 394 -0.44 -10.73 -8.58
CA SER A 394 -1.72 -11.37 -8.93
C SER A 394 -1.62 -12.17 -10.23
N SER A 395 -0.97 -11.63 -11.26
CA SER A 395 -0.79 -12.28 -12.56
C SER A 395 -0.06 -13.61 -12.42
N ALA A 396 1.13 -13.63 -11.79
CA ALA A 396 1.90 -14.86 -11.62
C ALA A 396 1.20 -15.87 -10.69
N LEU A 397 0.62 -15.40 -9.58
CA LEU A 397 -0.03 -16.28 -8.61
C LEU A 397 -1.30 -16.93 -9.20
N LEU A 398 -2.20 -16.16 -9.80
CA LEU A 398 -3.46 -16.68 -10.34
C LEU A 398 -3.26 -17.51 -11.61
N LEU A 399 -2.24 -17.19 -12.42
CA LEU A 399 -1.88 -17.96 -13.61
C LEU A 399 -1.18 -19.27 -13.24
N GLY A 400 -0.30 -19.26 -12.24
CA GLY A 400 0.56 -20.38 -11.91
C GLY A 400 -0.04 -21.42 -10.96
N PHE A 401 -1.02 -21.02 -10.16
CA PHE A 401 -1.44 -21.80 -9.00
C PHE A 401 -2.93 -22.10 -8.99
N GLU A 402 -3.27 -23.30 -8.53
CA GLU A 402 -4.58 -23.60 -7.98
C GLU A 402 -4.57 -23.27 -6.48
N ILE A 403 -5.58 -22.53 -6.02
CA ILE A 403 -5.67 -22.02 -4.65
C ILE A 403 -7.04 -22.40 -4.09
N GLU A 404 -7.03 -23.24 -3.07
CA GLU A 404 -8.23 -23.72 -2.40
C GLU A 404 -8.31 -23.14 -0.99
N ALA A 405 -9.49 -22.69 -0.58
CA ALA A 405 -9.71 -22.15 0.75
C ALA A 405 -9.70 -23.27 1.80
N VAL A 406 -9.06 -23.03 2.95
CA VAL A 406 -9.07 -23.94 4.11
C VAL A 406 -9.76 -23.26 5.28
N GLY A 407 -10.75 -23.93 5.87
CA GLY A 407 -11.57 -23.37 6.94
C GLY A 407 -12.76 -22.59 6.38
N MET A 408 -12.70 -21.26 6.41
CA MET A 408 -13.70 -20.37 5.82
C MET A 408 -13.58 -20.34 4.28
N GLY A 409 -14.67 -20.01 3.59
CA GLY A 409 -14.63 -19.71 2.16
C GLY A 409 -14.11 -18.28 1.90
N PHE A 410 -13.61 -18.04 0.68
CA PHE A 410 -13.09 -16.72 0.28
C PHE A 410 -14.11 -15.58 0.44
N GLY A 411 -15.41 -15.88 0.28
CA GLY A 411 -16.50 -14.91 0.45
C GLY A 411 -16.95 -14.65 1.89
N ASP A 412 -16.45 -15.40 2.87
CA ASP A 412 -16.93 -15.31 4.27
C ASP A 412 -16.18 -14.24 5.09
N VAL A 413 -15.06 -13.73 4.58
CA VAL A 413 -14.21 -12.76 5.28
C VAL A 413 -14.84 -11.37 5.28
N LYS A 414 -14.91 -10.75 6.45
CA LYS A 414 -15.49 -9.41 6.64
C LYS A 414 -14.42 -8.33 6.72
N MET A 415 -14.74 -7.14 6.24
CA MET A 415 -13.91 -5.94 6.40
C MET A 415 -14.03 -5.41 7.84
N LEU A 416 -12.90 -5.03 8.44
CA LEU A 416 -12.83 -4.42 9.79
C LEU A 416 -13.51 -3.04 9.86
N GLY A 417 -13.70 -2.39 8.71
CA GLY A 417 -14.18 -1.01 8.61
C GLY A 417 -13.05 0.02 8.65
N PRO A 418 -13.40 1.31 8.58
CA PRO A 418 -12.43 2.40 8.45
C PRO A 418 -11.62 2.57 9.74
N GLN A 419 -10.33 2.83 9.58
CA GLN A 419 -9.38 3.05 10.67
C GLN A 419 -8.83 4.48 10.64
N LEU A 420 -8.31 4.96 11.78
CA LEU A 420 -7.69 6.29 11.87
C LEU A 420 -6.40 6.40 11.05
N ALA A 421 -5.71 5.27 10.85
CA ALA A 421 -4.58 5.13 9.94
C ALA A 421 -4.93 4.12 8.84
N GLY A 422 -4.33 4.32 7.67
CA GLY A 422 -4.53 3.47 6.51
C GLY A 422 -5.75 3.85 5.67
N GLY A 423 -5.64 3.52 4.39
CA GLY A 423 -6.67 3.79 3.39
C GLY A 423 -7.49 2.55 3.10
N THR A 424 -6.84 1.45 2.78
CA THR A 424 -7.51 0.18 2.49
C THR A 424 -7.80 -0.58 3.79
N VAL A 425 -9.05 -0.98 3.98
CA VAL A 425 -9.50 -1.69 5.19
C VAL A 425 -8.90 -3.10 5.26
N ARG A 426 -8.60 -3.56 6.47
CA ARG A 426 -8.12 -4.93 6.74
C ARG A 426 -9.29 -5.90 6.91
N PRO A 427 -9.08 -7.22 6.78
CA PRO A 427 -10.05 -8.18 7.26
C PRO A 427 -10.20 -8.11 8.78
N GLU A 428 -11.41 -8.36 9.28
CA GLU A 428 -11.65 -8.57 10.70
C GLU A 428 -10.74 -9.67 11.24
N ARG A 429 -10.22 -9.48 12.46
CA ARG A 429 -9.35 -10.45 13.15
C ARG A 429 -8.19 -10.95 12.29
N TYR A 430 -7.65 -10.11 11.40
CA TYR A 430 -6.56 -10.46 10.49
C TYR A 430 -6.86 -11.69 9.61
N GLY A 431 -8.13 -11.85 9.19
CA GLY A 431 -8.54 -12.98 8.34
C GLY A 431 -8.50 -14.33 9.04
N ALA A 432 -8.47 -14.36 10.39
CA ALA A 432 -8.48 -15.59 11.16
C ALA A 432 -9.66 -16.49 10.74
N GLY A 433 -9.35 -17.76 10.45
CA GLY A 433 -10.31 -18.75 9.96
C GLY A 433 -10.21 -19.02 8.46
N LEU A 434 -9.53 -18.18 7.68
CA LEU A 434 -9.24 -18.44 6.27
C LEU A 434 -7.76 -18.76 6.05
N GLY A 435 -7.47 -20.04 5.84
CA GLY A 435 -6.21 -20.55 5.30
C GLY A 435 -6.31 -20.84 3.80
N ALA A 436 -5.25 -21.40 3.22
CA ALA A 436 -5.25 -21.84 1.83
C ALA A 436 -4.34 -23.06 1.59
N GLU A 437 -4.73 -23.93 0.66
CA GLU A 437 -3.82 -24.86 -0.01
C GLU A 437 -3.50 -24.33 -1.41
N MET A 438 -2.22 -24.33 -1.78
CA MET A 438 -1.76 -23.89 -3.10
C MET A 438 -0.96 -24.99 -3.77
N ALA A 439 -1.31 -25.32 -5.00
CA ALA A 439 -0.58 -26.26 -5.85
C ALA A 439 -0.23 -25.58 -7.18
N MET A 440 0.85 -26.00 -7.83
CA MET A 440 1.12 -25.58 -9.20
C MET A 440 -0.03 -26.08 -10.09
N ARG A 441 -0.53 -25.20 -10.97
CA ARG A 441 -1.57 -25.56 -11.92
C ARG A 441 -1.01 -26.50 -12.96
N GLN A 442 -1.85 -27.42 -13.44
CA GLN A 442 -1.50 -28.32 -14.53
C GLN A 442 -1.01 -27.55 -15.76
N GLY A 443 0.15 -27.94 -16.28
CA GLY A 443 0.81 -27.29 -17.41
C GLY A 443 1.63 -26.05 -17.05
N TRP A 444 1.88 -25.79 -15.76
CA TRP A 444 2.68 -24.67 -15.24
C TRP A 444 3.76 -25.11 -14.25
N GLU A 445 3.94 -26.42 -14.02
CA GLU A 445 4.78 -26.99 -12.96
C GLU A 445 6.29 -26.75 -13.15
N ASP A 446 6.75 -26.56 -14.38
CA ASP A 446 8.14 -26.35 -14.81
C ASP A 446 8.44 -24.89 -15.18
N VAL A 447 7.53 -23.96 -14.84
CA VAL A 447 7.63 -22.53 -15.18
C VAL A 447 8.39 -21.76 -14.11
N GLU A 448 9.41 -21.02 -14.54
CA GLU A 448 10.10 -20.00 -13.76
C GLU A 448 9.51 -18.61 -14.04
N TRP A 449 8.94 -17.98 -13.02
CA TRP A 449 8.38 -16.62 -13.10
C TRP A 449 9.49 -15.57 -13.21
N ARG A 450 9.31 -14.61 -14.11
CA ARG A 450 10.20 -13.46 -14.30
C ARG A 450 9.39 -12.19 -14.56
N PHE A 451 9.98 -11.05 -14.21
CA PHE A 451 9.39 -9.73 -14.43
C PHE A 451 10.45 -8.79 -14.99
N GLU A 452 10.05 -7.99 -15.97
CA GLU A 452 10.88 -6.98 -16.62
C GLU A 452 10.11 -5.68 -16.83
N CYS A 453 10.79 -4.61 -17.22
CA CYS A 453 10.26 -3.25 -17.20
C CYS A 453 10.74 -2.42 -18.38
#